data_AF-A0A2Z5X6I6-F1
#
_entry.id   AF-A0A2Z5X6I6-F1
#
_cell.length_a   1.000
_cell.length_b   1.000
_cell.length_c   1.000
_cell.angle_alpha   90.00
_cell.angle_beta   90.00
_cell.angle_gamma   90.00
#
_symmetry.space_group_name_H-M   'P 1'
#
loop_
_entity.id
_entity.type
_entity.pdbx_description
1 polymer ?
#
loop_
_entity_poly.entity_id
_entity_poly.type
_entity_poly.pdbx_seq_one_letter_code
_entity_poly.pdbx_strand_id
1 'polypeptide(L)'
;MAYKISGDCVACSSCIAVCPTGAISIQQGNYWIDPAICNNCEGYAPEPLCVSACNIGASMPLQPKKGRVKAIENPFTVSPSLFTNGVSTPFSSAIAIWEACNLLAQRQSLPWSLDDSGTLVYERSVSQGKGKIALRLNNIINFSYPRSHLESQTILASNTLDIRSTCLHLLYAAYATTLEKPWEQEFSISDSQIEEYLGLDKRKDLSKSTKLNLIKTLAIQPCWITAQIDWPKQGKVESFSLPESPLWSLLEIVHHFHEDEEGCKHLIGLTFRLKAGDWSQYFLNKKECHAGRAFYQYSHLPKSLLGAIMSIWQQHEGAARMLLWLLFKTRMGDQQRIMVMTLMRVAYGEDRVNQAISQREERKRLLRMFESDLEVVNRYGLKPIFDPVSYPTEIQPLWSKLADIPDDAEAALDFWINDGSCNLRLTDVGPRGKWQMLTNARILSFELLADWEQPAELSRKKRKFERSQNQSTKQRSSSKKVQTANQSLLSGEQIATLRKNLQISQRTLAEKIGKSQSWIRDVENGRFQAKQSEQQLIRQALGL
;
A
#
# COMPACT_ATOMS: atom_id res chain seq x y z
N MET A 1 -8.74 -24.88 -17.29
CA MET A 1 -10.00 -24.08 -17.21
C MET A 1 -10.83 -24.58 -16.03
N ALA A 2 -11.53 -23.70 -15.31
CA ALA A 2 -12.37 -24.12 -14.16
C ALA A 2 -13.74 -24.67 -14.62
N TYR A 3 -14.43 -25.36 -13.71
CA TYR A 3 -15.76 -25.96 -13.94
C TYR A 3 -16.84 -25.28 -13.08
N LYS A 4 -18.11 -25.48 -13.45
CA LYS A 4 -19.32 -25.07 -12.72
C LYS A 4 -20.29 -26.25 -12.61
N ILE A 5 -21.27 -26.14 -11.70
CA ILE A 5 -22.36 -27.11 -11.56
C ILE A 5 -23.66 -26.46 -12.02
N SER A 6 -24.42 -27.13 -12.90
CA SER A 6 -25.72 -26.67 -13.40
C SER A 6 -26.84 -26.84 -12.37
N GLY A 7 -27.98 -26.20 -12.66
CA GLY A 7 -29.21 -26.34 -11.86
C GLY A 7 -29.78 -27.76 -11.84
N ASP A 8 -29.38 -28.62 -12.79
CA ASP A 8 -29.83 -30.01 -12.87
C ASP A 8 -29.23 -30.90 -11.77
N CYS A 9 -28.31 -30.37 -10.96
CA CYS A 9 -27.64 -31.12 -9.90
C CYS A 9 -28.63 -31.72 -8.89
N VAL A 10 -28.65 -33.06 -8.81
CA VAL A 10 -29.48 -33.83 -7.85
C VAL A 10 -28.85 -33.97 -6.46
N ALA A 11 -27.82 -33.19 -6.13
CA ALA A 11 -27.20 -33.13 -4.80
C ALA A 11 -26.70 -34.50 -4.24
N CYS A 12 -26.22 -35.41 -5.10
CA CYS A 12 -25.83 -36.78 -4.72
C CYS A 12 -24.51 -36.96 -3.96
N SER A 13 -23.78 -35.88 -3.65
CA SER A 13 -22.48 -35.87 -2.94
C SER A 13 -21.29 -36.54 -3.62
N SER A 14 -21.46 -37.22 -4.77
CA SER A 14 -20.40 -38.03 -5.40
C SER A 14 -19.17 -37.22 -5.84
N CYS A 15 -19.36 -35.98 -6.31
CA CYS A 15 -18.27 -35.18 -6.84
C CYS A 15 -17.38 -34.52 -5.76
N ILE A 16 -17.88 -34.32 -4.53
CA ILE A 16 -17.12 -33.66 -3.45
C ILE A 16 -15.91 -34.50 -3.05
N ALA A 17 -16.11 -35.80 -2.82
CA ALA A 17 -15.06 -36.68 -2.30
C ALA A 17 -13.91 -36.93 -3.30
N VAL A 18 -14.18 -36.77 -4.59
CA VAL A 18 -13.20 -37.05 -5.66
C VAL A 18 -12.40 -35.82 -6.10
N CYS A 19 -12.74 -34.61 -5.62
CA CYS A 19 -12.05 -33.40 -6.04
C CYS A 19 -10.69 -33.27 -5.34
N PRO A 20 -9.56 -33.37 -6.05
CA PRO A 20 -8.24 -33.41 -5.42
C PRO A 20 -7.84 -32.07 -4.78
N THR A 21 -8.39 -30.97 -5.27
CA THR A 21 -8.13 -29.62 -4.75
C THR A 21 -9.18 -29.14 -3.75
N GLY A 22 -10.19 -29.97 -3.43
CA GLY A 22 -11.29 -29.58 -2.55
C GLY A 22 -12.13 -28.42 -3.09
N ALA A 23 -12.17 -28.23 -4.41
CA ALA A 23 -12.87 -27.11 -5.05
C ALA A 23 -14.40 -27.15 -4.91
N ILE A 24 -14.99 -28.30 -4.60
CA ILE A 24 -16.44 -28.48 -4.57
C ILE A 24 -16.95 -28.34 -3.14
N SER A 25 -17.91 -27.45 -2.94
CA SER A 25 -18.54 -27.18 -1.64
C SER A 25 -20.05 -26.96 -1.80
N ILE A 26 -20.77 -27.04 -0.69
CA ILE A 26 -22.21 -26.76 -0.65
C ILE A 26 -22.40 -25.31 -0.22
N GLN A 27 -23.05 -24.51 -1.07
CA GLN A 27 -23.33 -23.09 -0.86
C GLN A 27 -24.82 -22.81 -1.09
N GLN A 28 -25.50 -22.31 -0.04
CA GLN A 28 -26.96 -22.08 -0.05
C GLN A 28 -27.74 -23.34 -0.49
N GLY A 29 -27.39 -24.50 0.05
CA GLY A 29 -28.05 -25.79 -0.25
C GLY A 29 -27.68 -26.46 -1.57
N ASN A 30 -26.95 -25.77 -2.48
CA ASN A 30 -26.57 -26.32 -3.78
C ASN A 30 -25.05 -26.50 -3.88
N TYR A 31 -24.62 -27.39 -4.77
CA TYR A 31 -23.21 -27.65 -5.02
C TYR A 31 -22.61 -26.53 -5.87
N TRP A 32 -21.41 -26.09 -5.51
CA TRP A 32 -20.66 -25.06 -6.20
C TRP A 32 -19.18 -25.43 -6.28
N ILE A 33 -18.58 -25.19 -7.44
CA ILE A 33 -17.14 -25.36 -7.67
C ILE A 33 -16.49 -24.00 -7.58
N ASP A 34 -15.56 -23.85 -6.64
CA ASP A 34 -14.74 -22.65 -6.49
C ASP A 34 -13.73 -22.54 -7.63
N PRO A 35 -13.88 -21.57 -8.55
CA PRO A 35 -12.96 -21.42 -9.67
C PRO A 35 -11.54 -21.03 -9.25
N ALA A 36 -11.34 -20.53 -8.03
CA ALA A 36 -10.02 -20.13 -7.53
C ALA A 36 -9.10 -21.32 -7.24
N ILE A 37 -9.68 -22.45 -6.83
CA ILE A 37 -8.96 -23.67 -6.45
C ILE A 37 -9.21 -24.83 -7.42
N CYS A 38 -10.16 -24.70 -8.34
CA CYS A 38 -10.33 -25.64 -9.44
C CYS A 38 -9.18 -25.51 -10.44
N ASN A 39 -8.28 -26.49 -10.47
CA ASN A 39 -7.16 -26.55 -11.40
C ASN A 39 -7.41 -27.50 -12.59
N ASN A 40 -8.66 -27.80 -12.93
CA ASN A 40 -9.00 -28.78 -13.97
C ASN A 40 -8.45 -30.21 -13.71
N CYS A 41 -8.15 -30.56 -12.45
CA CYS A 41 -7.45 -31.79 -12.08
C CYS A 41 -6.06 -31.94 -12.74
N GLU A 42 -5.45 -30.86 -13.20
CA GLU A 42 -4.09 -30.87 -13.77
C GLU A 42 -3.09 -31.41 -12.73
N GLY A 43 -2.28 -32.39 -13.15
CA GLY A 43 -1.35 -33.10 -12.28
C GLY A 43 -1.96 -34.24 -11.44
N TYR A 44 -3.28 -34.45 -11.51
CA TYR A 44 -3.98 -35.52 -10.77
C TYR A 44 -4.65 -36.55 -11.69
N ALA A 45 -5.31 -36.09 -12.77
CA ALA A 45 -6.01 -36.95 -13.72
C ALA A 45 -6.00 -36.34 -15.15
N PRO A 46 -6.09 -37.17 -16.20
CA PRO A 46 -6.16 -36.69 -17.58
C PRO A 46 -7.49 -35.97 -17.91
N GLU A 47 -8.56 -36.30 -17.17
CA GLU A 47 -9.88 -35.69 -17.29
C GLU A 47 -10.39 -35.25 -15.90
N PRO A 48 -11.28 -34.24 -15.82
CA PRO A 48 -11.79 -33.76 -14.55
C PRO A 48 -12.66 -34.81 -13.85
N LEU A 49 -12.22 -35.27 -12.67
CA LEU A 49 -12.89 -36.32 -11.90
C LEU A 49 -14.35 -35.97 -11.54
N CYS A 50 -14.66 -34.68 -11.36
CA CYS A 50 -16.02 -34.22 -11.07
C CYS A 50 -16.99 -34.39 -12.25
N VAL A 51 -16.49 -34.39 -13.49
CA VAL A 51 -17.28 -34.67 -14.70
C VAL A 51 -17.51 -36.17 -14.80
N SER A 52 -16.46 -36.98 -14.66
CA SER A 52 -16.54 -38.44 -14.71
C SER A 52 -17.43 -39.03 -13.60
N ALA A 53 -17.46 -38.41 -12.42
CA ALA A 53 -18.30 -38.84 -11.29
C ALA A 53 -19.77 -38.38 -11.39
N CYS A 54 -20.14 -37.52 -12.36
CA CYS A 54 -21.48 -36.95 -12.46
C CYS A 54 -22.36 -37.74 -13.43
N ASN A 55 -23.26 -38.57 -12.91
CA ASN A 55 -24.15 -39.43 -13.70
C ASN A 55 -25.15 -38.67 -14.59
N ILE A 56 -25.41 -37.40 -14.30
CA ILE A 56 -26.37 -36.55 -15.01
C ILE A 56 -25.71 -35.44 -15.84
N GLY A 57 -24.38 -35.38 -15.87
CA GLY A 57 -23.65 -34.38 -16.65
C GLY A 57 -23.76 -32.93 -16.16
N ALA A 58 -24.14 -32.70 -14.90
CA ALA A 58 -24.31 -31.34 -14.34
C ALA A 58 -22.98 -30.57 -14.16
N SER A 59 -21.82 -31.24 -14.15
CA SER A 59 -20.51 -30.58 -14.09
C SER A 59 -20.07 -30.15 -15.50
N MET A 60 -19.98 -28.84 -15.74
CA MET A 60 -19.73 -28.27 -17.06
C MET A 60 -18.60 -27.24 -17.02
N PRO A 61 -17.89 -26.98 -18.14
CA PRO A 61 -16.87 -25.93 -18.20
C PRO A 61 -17.44 -24.55 -17.82
N LEU A 62 -16.70 -23.80 -17.00
CA LEU A 62 -17.11 -22.46 -16.58
C LEU A 62 -17.04 -21.48 -17.77
N GLN A 63 -18.20 -20.94 -18.15
CA GLN A 63 -18.27 -19.87 -19.14
C GLN A 63 -18.34 -18.50 -18.46
N PRO A 64 -17.49 -17.52 -18.83
CA PRO A 64 -17.52 -16.21 -18.22
C PRO A 64 -18.78 -15.44 -18.61
N LYS A 65 -19.60 -15.08 -17.61
CA LYS A 65 -20.81 -14.28 -17.82
C LYS A 65 -20.46 -12.83 -18.18
N LYS A 66 -20.91 -12.36 -19.35
CA LYS A 66 -20.86 -10.95 -19.76
C LYS A 66 -22.17 -10.25 -19.38
N GLY A 67 -22.11 -9.17 -18.61
CA GLY A 67 -23.32 -8.39 -18.27
C GLY A 67 -23.15 -7.46 -17.07
N ARG A 68 -24.07 -6.49 -16.93
CA ARG A 68 -24.14 -5.57 -15.78
C ARG A 68 -24.69 -6.32 -14.56
N VAL A 69 -23.96 -6.26 -13.46
CA VAL A 69 -24.31 -6.95 -12.21
C VAL A 69 -25.50 -6.24 -11.58
N LYS A 70 -26.54 -6.99 -11.21
CA LYS A 70 -27.68 -6.48 -10.43
C LYS A 70 -27.24 -6.13 -9.01
N ALA A 71 -28.05 -5.37 -8.27
CA ALA A 71 -27.76 -5.05 -6.87
C ALA A 71 -27.49 -6.35 -6.09
N ILE A 72 -26.42 -6.37 -5.30
CA ILE A 72 -26.06 -7.50 -4.44
C ILE A 72 -26.87 -7.38 -3.16
N GLU A 73 -27.76 -8.33 -2.91
CA GLU A 73 -28.43 -8.45 -1.62
C GLU A 73 -27.43 -8.98 -0.59
N ASN A 74 -27.10 -8.16 0.40
CA ASN A 74 -26.18 -8.55 1.45
C ASN A 74 -26.96 -9.00 2.68
N PRO A 75 -26.77 -10.23 3.18
CA PRO A 75 -27.39 -10.67 4.43
C PRO A 75 -26.90 -9.87 5.65
N PHE A 76 -25.80 -9.11 5.50
CA PHE A 76 -25.23 -8.31 6.58
C PHE A 76 -25.11 -6.84 6.20
N THR A 77 -25.15 -5.98 7.22
CA THR A 77 -24.85 -4.55 7.05
C THR A 77 -23.35 -4.39 6.82
N VAL A 78 -22.97 -3.97 5.60
CA VAL A 78 -21.59 -3.66 5.26
C VAL A 78 -21.13 -2.43 6.07
N SER A 79 -19.91 -2.48 6.58
CA SER A 79 -19.35 -1.36 7.37
C SER A 79 -19.23 -0.09 6.53
N PRO A 80 -19.34 1.11 7.13
CA PRO A 80 -19.18 2.38 6.42
C PRO A 80 -17.83 2.48 5.71
N SER A 81 -17.74 3.33 4.67
CA SER A 81 -16.47 3.56 3.97
C SER A 81 -15.42 4.19 4.90
N LEU A 82 -14.19 3.67 4.87
CA LEU A 82 -13.09 4.15 5.71
C LEU A 82 -12.57 5.53 5.26
N PHE A 83 -12.46 5.75 3.95
CA PHE A 83 -11.85 6.94 3.37
C PHE A 83 -12.91 7.99 3.03
N THR A 84 -13.65 8.45 4.04
CA THR A 84 -14.73 9.44 3.86
C THR A 84 -14.25 10.79 3.28
N ASN A 85 -13.01 11.17 3.57
CA ASN A 85 -12.34 12.34 2.99
C ASN A 85 -11.65 12.04 1.63
N GLY A 86 -11.70 10.80 1.16
CA GLY A 86 -11.02 10.32 -0.05
C GLY A 86 -9.50 10.15 0.05
N VAL A 87 -8.87 10.55 1.16
CA VAL A 87 -7.40 10.68 1.28
C VAL A 87 -6.82 9.71 2.30
N SER A 88 -7.28 9.75 3.55
CA SER A 88 -6.70 8.96 4.65
C SER A 88 -7.70 8.63 5.75
N THR A 89 -7.46 7.52 6.45
CA THR A 89 -8.29 7.04 7.58
C THR A 89 -7.42 6.75 8.80
N PRO A 90 -7.90 6.92 10.05
CA PRO A 90 -7.17 6.43 11.20
C PRO A 90 -7.02 4.90 11.18
N PHE A 91 -5.89 4.39 11.65
CA PHE A 91 -5.68 2.95 11.85
C PHE A 91 -4.76 2.65 13.04
N SER A 92 -4.90 1.45 13.61
CA SER A 92 -4.06 0.97 14.71
C SER A 92 -2.64 0.70 14.26
N SER A 93 -1.66 1.30 14.91
CA SER A 93 -0.26 0.89 14.78
C SER A 93 0.27 0.23 16.03
N ALA A 94 -0.59 -0.49 16.75
CA ALA A 94 -0.13 -1.38 17.79
C ALA A 94 1.00 -2.25 17.25
N ILE A 95 1.94 -2.62 18.10
CA ILE A 95 3.06 -3.49 17.73
C ILE A 95 2.59 -4.80 17.09
N ALA A 96 1.45 -5.35 17.52
CA ALA A 96 0.83 -6.51 16.89
C ALA A 96 0.51 -6.27 15.40
N ILE A 97 -0.03 -5.09 15.06
CA ILE A 97 -0.29 -4.71 13.67
C ILE A 97 1.00 -4.47 12.90
N TRP A 98 1.97 -3.79 13.52
CA TRP A 98 3.25 -3.48 12.87
C TRP A 98 4.04 -4.75 12.55
N GLU A 99 4.21 -5.64 13.52
CA GLU A 99 5.00 -6.87 13.33
C GLU A 99 4.30 -7.87 12.40
N ALA A 100 2.96 -7.94 12.42
CA ALA A 100 2.21 -8.70 11.41
C ALA A 100 2.36 -8.10 10.00
N CYS A 101 2.44 -6.77 9.88
CA CYS A 101 2.73 -6.12 8.60
C CYS A 101 4.15 -6.45 8.13
N ASN A 102 5.15 -6.46 9.02
CA ASN A 102 6.51 -6.91 8.69
C ASN A 102 6.51 -8.37 8.22
N LEU A 103 5.77 -9.25 8.91
CA LEU A 103 5.63 -10.67 8.56
C LEU A 103 5.09 -10.86 7.14
N LEU A 104 3.95 -10.23 6.82
CA LEU A 104 3.34 -10.32 5.50
C LEU A 104 4.22 -9.70 4.40
N ALA A 105 4.96 -8.64 4.71
CA ALA A 105 5.79 -7.93 3.72
C ALA A 105 7.15 -8.59 3.47
N GLN A 106 7.84 -9.01 4.52
CA GLN A 106 9.23 -9.50 4.46
C GLN A 106 9.30 -11.03 4.35
N ARG A 107 8.27 -11.77 4.80
CA ARG A 107 8.13 -13.21 4.60
C ARG A 107 9.37 -13.99 5.06
N GLN A 108 10.03 -14.72 4.16
CA GLN A 108 11.25 -15.48 4.44
C GLN A 108 12.43 -14.62 4.87
N SER A 109 12.44 -13.31 4.55
CA SER A 109 13.54 -12.40 4.88
C SER A 109 13.61 -12.03 6.37
N LEU A 110 12.62 -12.43 7.17
CA LEU A 110 12.63 -12.24 8.62
C LEU A 110 13.51 -13.26 9.34
N PRO A 111 14.04 -12.92 10.53
CA PRO A 111 14.83 -13.85 11.33
C PRO A 111 13.93 -14.87 12.02
N TRP A 112 13.57 -15.93 11.30
CA TRP A 112 12.78 -17.04 11.83
C TRP A 112 13.63 -17.93 12.75
N SER A 113 13.03 -18.41 13.84
CA SER A 113 13.60 -19.42 14.71
C SER A 113 12.62 -20.58 14.91
N LEU A 114 13.12 -21.73 15.35
CA LEU A 114 12.25 -22.84 15.79
C LEU A 114 12.00 -22.69 17.29
N ASP A 115 10.75 -22.83 17.72
CA ASP A 115 10.43 -22.94 19.14
C ASP A 115 10.65 -24.37 19.69
N ASP A 116 10.41 -24.57 20.98
CA ASP A 116 10.58 -25.87 21.66
C ASP A 116 9.72 -26.99 21.06
N SER A 117 8.65 -26.63 20.33
CA SER A 117 7.77 -27.57 19.64
C SER A 117 8.20 -27.86 18.18
N GLY A 118 9.30 -27.26 17.73
CA GLY A 118 9.77 -27.35 16.34
C GLY A 118 8.96 -26.50 15.36
N THR A 119 8.16 -25.54 15.86
CA THR A 119 7.34 -24.65 15.01
C THR A 119 8.13 -23.39 14.68
N LEU A 120 8.05 -22.94 13.41
CA LEU A 120 8.67 -21.68 13.01
C LEU A 120 7.96 -20.49 13.64
N VAL A 121 8.74 -19.65 14.33
CA VAL A 121 8.26 -18.47 15.03
C VAL A 121 9.10 -17.27 14.64
N TYR A 122 8.43 -16.13 14.42
CA TYR A 122 9.06 -14.82 14.31
C TYR A 122 8.87 -14.08 15.63
N GLU A 123 9.96 -13.85 16.36
CA GLU A 123 9.92 -13.17 17.66
C GLU A 123 10.48 -11.76 17.61
N ARG A 124 9.82 -10.85 18.31
CA ARG A 124 10.29 -9.48 18.53
C ARG A 124 10.29 -9.15 20.02
N SER A 125 11.46 -8.79 20.54
CA SER A 125 11.62 -8.33 21.92
C SER A 125 11.11 -6.90 22.11
N VAL A 126 10.53 -6.65 23.29
CA VAL A 126 9.97 -5.37 23.72
C VAL A 126 10.66 -4.92 25.01
N SER A 127 10.76 -3.61 25.26
CA SER A 127 11.33 -3.04 26.50
C SER A 127 12.71 -3.60 26.86
N GLN A 128 13.65 -3.62 25.92
CA GLN A 128 15.01 -4.15 26.13
C GLN A 128 15.02 -5.64 26.57
N GLY A 129 14.08 -6.44 26.07
CA GLY A 129 14.02 -7.88 26.35
C GLY A 129 13.12 -8.29 27.52
N LYS A 130 12.45 -7.33 28.17
CA LYS A 130 11.52 -7.62 29.30
C LYS A 130 10.18 -8.23 28.88
N GLY A 131 9.88 -8.23 27.59
CA GLY A 131 8.75 -8.95 27.03
C GLY A 131 8.95 -9.21 25.55
N LYS A 132 7.98 -9.85 24.93
CA LYS A 132 8.07 -10.29 23.55
C LYS A 132 6.71 -10.40 22.88
N ILE A 133 6.72 -10.29 21.56
CA ILE A 133 5.63 -10.74 20.70
C ILE A 133 6.18 -11.84 19.78
N ALA A 134 5.51 -12.98 19.76
CA ALA A 134 5.85 -14.14 18.95
C ALA A 134 4.73 -14.36 17.95
N LEU A 135 5.06 -14.34 16.65
CA LEU A 135 4.12 -14.54 15.55
C LEU A 135 4.37 -15.88 14.86
N ARG A 136 3.28 -16.58 14.53
CA ARG A 136 3.31 -17.84 13.78
C ARG A 136 2.33 -17.79 12.61
N LEU A 137 2.49 -18.72 11.67
CA LEU A 137 1.66 -18.83 10.47
C LEU A 137 0.90 -20.16 10.45
N ASN A 138 -0.43 -20.05 10.34
CA ASN A 138 -1.39 -21.14 10.28
C ASN A 138 -2.26 -20.96 9.01
N ASN A 139 -1.93 -21.68 7.94
CA ASN A 139 -2.67 -21.68 6.66
C ASN A 139 -4.06 -22.31 6.75
N ILE A 140 -4.29 -23.20 7.72
CA ILE A 140 -5.55 -23.93 7.77
C ILE A 140 -6.58 -23.17 8.60
N ILE A 141 -7.49 -22.48 7.91
CA ILE A 141 -8.69 -21.90 8.48
C ILE A 141 -9.68 -23.05 8.82
N ASN A 142 -9.43 -23.83 9.87
CA ASN A 142 -10.55 -24.54 10.50
C ASN A 142 -10.95 -23.81 11.77
N PHE A 143 -12.26 -23.72 11.90
CA PHE A 143 -12.99 -23.33 13.11
C PHE A 143 -12.81 -24.30 14.29
N SER A 144 -11.74 -25.11 14.31
CA SER A 144 -11.47 -26.12 15.33
C SER A 144 -9.97 -26.23 15.62
N TYR A 145 -9.59 -25.82 16.83
CA TYR A 145 -8.28 -26.04 17.47
C TYR A 145 -8.25 -27.44 18.13
N PRO A 146 -7.12 -28.17 18.21
CA PRO A 146 -5.73 -27.86 17.82
C PRO A 146 -5.20 -28.68 16.61
N ARG A 147 -4.00 -28.34 16.07
CA ARG A 147 -3.44 -28.95 14.83
C ARG A 147 -1.92 -29.23 14.84
N SER A 148 -1.52 -30.12 13.91
CA SER A 148 -0.21 -30.75 13.70
C SER A 148 0.87 -29.89 13.02
N HIS A 149 2.13 -30.10 13.43
CA HIS A 149 3.33 -29.24 13.28
C HIS A 149 4.01 -29.17 11.89
N LEU A 150 3.61 -29.96 10.88
CA LEU A 150 4.44 -30.14 9.67
C LEU A 150 4.29 -29.05 8.58
N GLU A 151 3.29 -28.16 8.68
CA GLU A 151 2.87 -27.33 7.53
C GLU A 151 3.45 -25.90 7.48
N SER A 152 3.93 -25.35 8.62
CA SER A 152 4.43 -23.97 8.69
C SER A 152 5.65 -23.74 7.78
N GLN A 153 6.51 -24.76 7.60
CA GLN A 153 7.67 -24.70 6.70
C GLN A 153 7.25 -24.62 5.23
N THR A 154 6.17 -25.32 4.83
CA THR A 154 5.66 -25.31 3.46
C THR A 154 5.13 -23.94 3.07
N ILE A 155 4.45 -23.23 3.97
CA ILE A 155 3.90 -21.87 3.72
C ILE A 155 5.03 -20.89 3.38
N LEU A 156 6.06 -20.87 4.23
CA LEU A 156 7.18 -19.95 4.04
C LEU A 156 7.96 -20.30 2.78
N ALA A 157 8.22 -21.58 2.48
CA ALA A 157 8.99 -22.00 1.31
C ALA A 157 8.29 -21.79 -0.05
N SER A 158 6.95 -21.73 -0.09
CA SER A 158 6.16 -21.80 -1.33
C SER A 158 5.76 -20.47 -1.97
N ASN A 159 6.28 -19.32 -1.51
CA ASN A 159 5.83 -17.98 -1.96
C ASN A 159 4.31 -17.76 -1.86
N THR A 160 3.62 -18.49 -0.99
CA THR A 160 2.15 -18.44 -0.85
C THR A 160 1.66 -17.13 -0.24
N LEU A 161 2.47 -16.49 0.61
CA LEU A 161 2.19 -15.15 1.13
C LEU A 161 2.42 -14.09 0.06
N ASP A 162 1.39 -13.31 -0.21
CA ASP A 162 1.38 -12.20 -1.14
C ASP A 162 1.54 -10.90 -0.35
N ILE A 163 2.56 -10.11 -0.66
CA ILE A 163 2.83 -8.82 0.01
C ILE A 163 1.62 -7.87 -0.04
N ARG A 164 0.74 -7.98 -1.04
CA ARG A 164 -0.48 -7.16 -1.15
C ARG A 164 -1.48 -7.44 -0.03
N SER A 165 -1.40 -8.60 0.63
CA SER A 165 -2.24 -8.91 1.80
C SER A 165 -2.01 -7.95 2.97
N THR A 166 -0.83 -7.29 3.02
CA THR A 166 -0.55 -6.19 3.95
C THR A 166 -1.60 -5.08 3.85
N CYS A 167 -2.13 -4.81 2.65
CA CYS A 167 -3.16 -3.81 2.44
C CYS A 167 -4.47 -4.21 3.16
N LEU A 168 -4.85 -5.48 3.10
CA LEU A 168 -6.04 -5.99 3.78
C LEU A 168 -5.84 -5.96 5.30
N HIS A 169 -4.65 -6.36 5.77
CA HIS A 169 -4.27 -6.24 7.18
C HIS A 169 -4.38 -4.80 7.71
N LEU A 170 -3.91 -3.82 6.94
CA LEU A 170 -4.02 -2.39 7.29
C LEU A 170 -5.47 -1.89 7.26
N LEU A 171 -6.28 -2.36 6.32
CA LEU A 171 -7.72 -2.06 6.27
C LEU A 171 -8.46 -2.66 7.47
N TYR A 172 -8.12 -3.87 7.89
CA TYR A 172 -8.68 -4.50 9.10
C TYR A 172 -8.31 -3.71 10.35
N ALA A 173 -7.05 -3.27 10.45
CA ALA A 173 -6.59 -2.40 11.52
C ALA A 173 -7.35 -1.05 11.53
N ALA A 174 -7.67 -0.49 10.36
CA ALA A 174 -8.47 0.73 10.23
C ALA A 174 -9.92 0.51 10.69
N TYR A 175 -10.60 -0.54 10.23
CA TYR A 175 -11.96 -0.89 10.68
C TYR A 175 -12.01 -1.16 12.19
N ALA A 176 -11.08 -1.94 12.74
CA ALA A 176 -11.00 -2.18 14.17
C ALA A 176 -10.83 -0.87 14.97
N THR A 177 -10.14 0.14 14.41
CA THR A 177 -9.97 1.44 15.07
C THR A 177 -11.28 2.24 15.14
N THR A 178 -12.23 2.00 14.23
CA THR A 178 -13.54 2.65 14.23
C THR A 178 -14.47 2.12 15.33
N LEU A 179 -14.27 0.88 15.78
CA LEU A 179 -15.11 0.23 16.79
C LEU A 179 -14.80 0.75 18.22
N GLU A 180 -15.75 0.55 19.14
CA GLU A 180 -15.54 0.87 20.57
C GLU A 180 -14.84 -0.27 21.31
N LYS A 181 -15.22 -1.51 20.99
CA LYS A 181 -14.69 -2.75 21.57
C LYS A 181 -14.38 -3.76 20.48
N PRO A 182 -13.22 -3.64 19.79
CA PRO A 182 -12.91 -4.49 18.64
C PRO A 182 -12.76 -6.00 18.96
N TRP A 183 -12.53 -6.34 20.23
CA TRP A 183 -12.47 -7.72 20.73
C TRP A 183 -13.84 -8.36 20.98
N GLU A 184 -14.91 -7.55 21.02
CA GLU A 184 -16.30 -8.02 21.16
C GLU A 184 -17.06 -7.87 19.83
N GLN A 185 -16.81 -6.76 19.12
CA GLN A 185 -17.55 -6.35 17.93
C GLN A 185 -16.95 -6.90 16.64
N GLU A 186 -17.81 -7.08 15.64
CA GLU A 186 -17.47 -7.56 14.30
C GLU A 186 -17.58 -6.43 13.29
N PHE A 187 -16.91 -6.58 12.15
CA PHE A 187 -17.08 -5.69 11.00
C PHE A 187 -17.18 -6.51 9.71
N SER A 188 -17.85 -5.95 8.71
CA SER A 188 -17.98 -6.55 7.38
C SER A 188 -17.43 -5.64 6.30
N ILE A 189 -16.69 -6.21 5.36
CA ILE A 189 -16.10 -5.51 4.21
C ILE A 189 -16.50 -6.23 2.91
N SER A 190 -16.96 -5.48 1.91
CA SER A 190 -17.36 -6.04 0.60
C SER A 190 -16.23 -6.02 -0.41
N ASP A 191 -16.33 -6.86 -1.45
CA ASP A 191 -15.42 -6.84 -2.60
C ASP A 191 -15.38 -5.46 -3.25
N SER A 192 -16.52 -4.78 -3.39
CA SER A 192 -16.59 -3.45 -4.00
C SER A 192 -15.82 -2.39 -3.20
N GLN A 193 -15.85 -2.44 -1.88
CA GLN A 193 -15.02 -1.58 -1.03
C GLN A 193 -13.53 -1.91 -1.20
N ILE A 194 -13.17 -3.19 -1.21
CA ILE A 194 -11.79 -3.62 -1.43
C ILE A 194 -11.29 -3.17 -2.81
N GLU A 195 -12.12 -3.29 -3.85
CA GLU A 195 -11.78 -2.82 -5.19
C GLU A 195 -11.49 -1.32 -5.20
N GLU A 196 -12.34 -0.52 -4.55
CA GLU A 196 -12.18 0.93 -4.46
C GLU A 196 -10.93 1.34 -3.66
N TYR A 197 -10.64 0.65 -2.55
CA TYR A 197 -9.50 0.97 -1.68
C TYR A 197 -8.17 0.57 -2.31
N LEU A 198 -8.13 -0.58 -2.99
CA LEU A 198 -6.92 -1.11 -3.64
C LEU A 198 -6.73 -0.60 -5.08
N GLY A 199 -7.70 0.14 -5.63
CA GLY A 199 -7.67 0.62 -7.01
C GLY A 199 -7.85 -0.48 -8.06
N LEU A 200 -8.46 -1.62 -7.69
CA LEU A 200 -8.76 -2.71 -8.61
C LEU A 200 -9.93 -2.39 -9.54
N ASP A 201 -10.81 -1.48 -9.14
CA ASP A 201 -11.89 -0.93 -9.97
C ASP A 201 -11.34 -0.32 -11.27
N LYS A 202 -10.17 0.34 -11.19
CA LYS A 202 -9.47 0.96 -12.34
C LYS A 202 -8.83 -0.05 -13.29
N ARG A 203 -8.62 -1.30 -12.85
CA ARG A 203 -8.02 -2.36 -13.67
C ARG A 203 -9.07 -3.00 -14.59
N LYS A 204 -9.02 -2.65 -15.87
CA LYS A 204 -9.91 -3.17 -16.92
C LYS A 204 -9.38 -4.44 -17.60
N ASP A 205 -8.13 -4.78 -17.34
CA ASP A 205 -7.44 -5.96 -17.88
C ASP A 205 -7.82 -7.26 -17.14
N LEU A 206 -8.35 -7.14 -15.91
CA LEU A 206 -8.80 -8.29 -15.12
C LEU A 206 -10.30 -8.54 -15.28
N SER A 207 -10.66 -9.81 -15.48
CA SER A 207 -12.04 -10.26 -15.39
C SER A 207 -12.58 -10.16 -13.95
N LYS A 208 -13.91 -10.08 -13.79
CA LYS A 208 -14.53 -10.01 -12.46
C LYS A 208 -14.21 -11.22 -11.60
N SER A 209 -14.25 -12.43 -12.16
CA SER A 209 -13.89 -13.65 -11.41
C SER A 209 -12.43 -13.62 -10.96
N THR A 210 -11.52 -13.13 -11.82
CA THR A 210 -10.11 -12.96 -11.46
C THR A 210 -9.93 -11.95 -10.32
N LYS A 211 -10.69 -10.84 -10.32
CA LYS A 211 -10.67 -9.85 -9.22
C LYS A 211 -11.19 -10.46 -7.91
N LEU A 212 -12.33 -11.14 -7.94
CA LEU A 212 -12.91 -11.78 -6.76
C LEU A 212 -11.98 -12.85 -6.18
N ASN A 213 -11.35 -13.66 -7.03
CA ASN A 213 -10.36 -14.65 -6.59
C ASN A 213 -9.15 -13.99 -5.94
N LEU A 214 -8.60 -12.94 -6.57
CA LEU A 214 -7.51 -12.16 -5.98
C LEU A 214 -7.90 -11.59 -4.62
N ILE A 215 -9.07 -10.96 -4.53
CA ILE A 215 -9.58 -10.38 -3.28
C ILE A 215 -9.73 -11.44 -2.20
N LYS A 216 -10.32 -12.60 -2.52
CA LYS A 216 -10.46 -13.73 -1.60
C LYS A 216 -9.10 -14.19 -1.07
N THR A 217 -8.12 -14.39 -1.96
CA THR A 217 -6.77 -14.79 -1.57
C THR A 217 -6.12 -13.76 -0.64
N LEU A 218 -6.18 -12.47 -0.97
CA LEU A 218 -5.57 -11.42 -0.16
C LEU A 218 -6.27 -11.21 1.18
N ALA A 219 -7.60 -11.34 1.23
CA ALA A 219 -8.40 -11.12 2.43
C ALA A 219 -8.19 -12.19 3.50
N ILE A 220 -7.85 -13.42 3.08
CA ILE A 220 -7.64 -14.56 3.97
C ILE A 220 -6.28 -14.52 4.67
N GLN A 221 -5.21 -14.09 3.98
CA GLN A 221 -3.85 -14.21 4.49
C GLN A 221 -3.55 -13.53 5.84
N PRO A 222 -4.10 -12.33 6.15
CA PRO A 222 -3.92 -11.75 7.48
C PRO A 222 -4.48 -12.61 8.62
N CYS A 223 -5.47 -13.45 8.33
CA CYS A 223 -6.08 -14.36 9.30
C CYS A 223 -5.27 -15.64 9.54
N TRP A 224 -4.18 -15.86 8.79
CA TRP A 224 -3.24 -16.95 9.05
C TRP A 224 -2.28 -16.63 10.20
N ILE A 225 -2.24 -15.39 10.68
CA ILE A 225 -1.28 -14.97 11.69
C ILE A 225 -1.86 -15.17 13.09
N THR A 226 -1.18 -15.98 13.89
CA THR A 226 -1.41 -16.04 15.34
C THR A 226 -0.31 -15.27 16.06
N ALA A 227 -0.65 -14.76 17.24
CA ALA A 227 0.26 -14.03 18.09
C ALA A 227 0.17 -14.53 19.54
N GLN A 228 1.33 -14.71 20.16
CA GLN A 228 1.50 -14.81 21.60
C GLN A 228 2.21 -13.54 22.07
N ILE A 229 1.70 -12.90 23.13
CA ILE A 229 2.19 -11.59 23.58
C ILE A 229 2.49 -11.65 25.07
N ASP A 230 3.75 -11.43 25.44
CA ASP A 230 4.18 -11.21 26.81
C ASP A 230 4.57 -9.75 26.97
N TRP A 231 3.69 -8.97 27.62
CA TRP A 231 3.85 -7.54 27.73
C TRP A 231 4.26 -7.11 29.14
N PRO A 232 5.42 -6.46 29.30
CA PRO A 232 5.87 -6.02 30.61
C PRO A 232 5.11 -4.75 31.02
N LYS A 233 5.12 -4.46 32.32
CA LYS A 233 4.60 -3.19 32.84
C LYS A 233 5.31 -2.01 32.18
N GLN A 234 4.56 -1.06 31.63
CA GLN A 234 5.09 0.17 31.05
C GLN A 234 4.25 1.36 31.53
N GLY A 235 4.87 2.25 32.30
CA GLY A 235 4.16 3.39 32.89
C GLY A 235 3.00 2.93 33.78
N LYS A 236 1.78 3.33 33.42
CA LYS A 236 0.53 2.99 34.14
C LYS A 236 -0.16 1.73 33.60
N VAL A 237 0.30 1.18 32.48
CA VAL A 237 -0.25 -0.07 31.93
C VAL A 237 0.42 -1.23 32.65
N GLU A 238 -0.37 -2.04 33.35
CA GLU A 238 0.10 -3.25 34.03
C GLU A 238 0.60 -4.30 33.04
N SER A 239 1.46 -5.21 33.51
CA SER A 239 1.90 -6.33 32.70
C SER A 239 0.74 -7.27 32.38
N PHE A 240 0.74 -7.83 31.18
CA PHE A 240 -0.24 -8.84 30.77
C PHE A 240 0.45 -9.88 29.87
N SER A 241 -0.12 -11.08 29.83
CA SER A 241 0.29 -12.12 28.89
C SER A 241 -0.96 -12.62 28.16
N LEU A 242 -0.82 -12.80 26.85
CA LEU A 242 -1.84 -13.35 25.98
C LEU A 242 -1.35 -14.68 25.42
N PRO A 243 -2.13 -15.77 25.59
CA PRO A 243 -1.81 -17.02 24.95
C PRO A 243 -1.88 -16.87 23.43
N GLU A 244 -1.32 -17.84 22.72
CA GLU A 244 -1.37 -17.84 21.27
C GLU A 244 -2.82 -17.82 20.77
N SER A 245 -3.17 -16.78 20.00
CA SER A 245 -4.49 -16.58 19.44
C SER A 245 -4.42 -15.89 18.07
N PRO A 246 -5.43 -16.01 17.21
CA PRO A 246 -5.46 -15.31 15.92
C PRO A 246 -5.44 -13.80 16.09
N LEU A 247 -4.67 -13.09 15.25
CA LEU A 247 -4.75 -11.63 15.19
C LEU A 247 -6.07 -11.16 14.58
N TRP A 248 -6.55 -11.88 13.57
CA TRP A 248 -7.81 -11.65 12.89
C TRP A 248 -8.57 -12.96 12.74
N SER A 249 -9.82 -12.97 13.19
CA SER A 249 -10.73 -14.08 13.00
C SER A 249 -11.61 -13.80 11.80
N LEU A 250 -11.44 -14.56 10.73
CA LEU A 250 -12.38 -14.59 9.60
C LEU A 250 -13.57 -15.46 10.01
N LEU A 251 -14.70 -14.82 10.30
CA LEU A 251 -15.90 -15.50 10.80
C LEU A 251 -16.69 -16.14 9.66
N GLU A 252 -16.84 -15.42 8.54
CA GLU A 252 -17.61 -15.90 7.40
C GLU A 252 -17.16 -15.21 6.10
N ILE A 253 -17.19 -15.95 4.99
CA ILE A 253 -17.13 -15.40 3.63
C ILE A 253 -18.50 -15.65 3.00
N VAL A 254 -19.24 -14.59 2.73
CA VAL A 254 -20.52 -14.65 2.02
C VAL A 254 -20.26 -14.59 0.53
N HIS A 255 -20.61 -15.66 -0.17
CA HIS A 255 -20.55 -15.74 -1.63
C HIS A 255 -21.88 -15.28 -2.24
N HIS A 256 -21.82 -14.22 -3.04
CA HIS A 256 -22.99 -13.67 -3.72
C HIS A 256 -23.11 -14.29 -5.11
N PHE A 257 -24.23 -14.95 -5.39
CA PHE A 257 -24.45 -15.66 -6.65
C PHE A 257 -25.54 -15.01 -7.50
N HIS A 258 -25.38 -15.10 -8.82
CA HIS A 258 -26.45 -14.85 -9.78
C HIS A 258 -26.68 -16.11 -10.60
N GLU A 259 -27.93 -16.55 -10.66
CA GLU A 259 -28.35 -17.71 -11.44
C GLU A 259 -28.68 -17.32 -12.89
N ASP A 260 -28.20 -18.06 -13.88
CA ASP A 260 -28.60 -17.86 -15.28
C ASP A 260 -29.86 -18.68 -15.63
N GLU A 261 -30.32 -18.59 -16.88
CA GLU A 261 -31.52 -19.30 -17.36
C GLU A 261 -31.36 -20.83 -17.32
N GLU A 262 -30.13 -21.34 -17.26
CA GLU A 262 -29.78 -22.76 -17.14
C GLU A 262 -29.62 -23.21 -15.67
N GLY A 263 -30.01 -22.36 -14.71
CA GLY A 263 -29.88 -22.64 -13.28
C GLY A 263 -28.43 -22.61 -12.76
N CYS A 264 -27.46 -22.14 -13.55
CA CYS A 264 -26.05 -22.12 -13.15
C CYS A 264 -25.74 -20.91 -12.27
N LYS A 265 -25.10 -21.16 -11.12
CA LYS A 265 -24.67 -20.10 -10.20
C LYS A 265 -23.34 -19.47 -10.64
N HIS A 266 -23.36 -18.16 -10.88
CA HIS A 266 -22.17 -17.35 -11.14
C HIS A 266 -21.82 -16.51 -9.93
N LEU A 267 -20.58 -16.61 -9.44
CA LEU A 267 -20.10 -15.76 -8.34
C LEU A 267 -20.01 -14.31 -8.83
N ILE A 268 -20.81 -13.43 -8.23
CA ILE A 268 -20.89 -12.00 -8.57
C ILE A 268 -20.40 -11.07 -7.45
N GLY A 269 -20.01 -11.58 -6.29
CA GLY A 269 -19.49 -10.74 -5.22
C GLY A 269 -19.05 -11.55 -4.01
N LEU A 270 -18.33 -10.89 -3.11
CA LEU A 270 -17.85 -11.46 -1.86
C LEU A 270 -18.05 -10.45 -0.73
N THR A 271 -18.44 -10.94 0.45
CA THR A 271 -18.41 -10.13 1.68
C THR A 271 -17.72 -10.92 2.76
N PHE A 272 -16.80 -10.27 3.46
CA PHE A 272 -16.00 -10.89 4.52
C PHE A 272 -16.48 -10.34 5.85
N ARG A 273 -16.83 -11.22 6.80
CA ARG A 273 -17.09 -10.85 8.19
C ARG A 273 -15.88 -11.20 9.04
N LEU A 274 -15.35 -10.20 9.74
CA LEU A 274 -14.11 -10.29 10.48
C LEU A 274 -14.30 -9.77 11.91
N LYS A 275 -13.42 -10.26 12.79
CA LYS A 275 -13.31 -9.80 14.17
C LYS A 275 -11.83 -9.70 14.57
N ALA A 276 -11.49 -8.68 15.36
CA ALA A 276 -10.14 -8.56 15.90
C ALA A 276 -9.92 -9.57 17.03
N GLY A 277 -8.71 -10.12 17.13
CA GLY A 277 -8.33 -11.00 18.23
C GLY A 277 -8.22 -10.28 19.59
N ASP A 278 -7.94 -11.06 20.63
CA ASP A 278 -7.90 -10.60 22.03
C ASP A 278 -6.84 -9.52 22.28
N TRP A 279 -5.79 -9.47 21.45
CA TRP A 279 -4.80 -8.39 21.47
C TRP A 279 -5.44 -6.99 21.41
N SER A 280 -6.57 -6.85 20.71
CA SER A 280 -7.24 -5.57 20.53
C SER A 280 -7.82 -5.00 21.83
N GLN A 281 -8.11 -5.84 22.83
CA GLN A 281 -8.52 -5.38 24.16
C GLN A 281 -7.42 -4.57 24.87
N TYR A 282 -6.16 -4.89 24.63
CA TYR A 282 -5.02 -4.28 25.31
C TYR A 282 -4.46 -3.08 24.54
N PHE A 283 -4.59 -3.10 23.22
CA PHE A 283 -4.01 -2.07 22.34
C PHE A 283 -5.04 -1.14 21.66
N LEU A 284 -6.35 -1.43 21.76
CA LEU A 284 -7.42 -0.63 21.14
C LEU A 284 -8.58 -0.28 22.09
N ASN A 285 -8.42 -0.47 23.39
CA ASN A 285 -9.42 -0.03 24.36
C ASN A 285 -9.35 1.47 24.63
N LYS A 286 -10.19 2.24 23.93
CA LYS A 286 -10.29 3.71 24.08
C LYS A 286 -10.58 4.11 25.51
N LYS A 287 -11.50 3.42 26.22
CA LYS A 287 -11.93 3.80 27.58
C LYS A 287 -10.79 3.67 28.59
N GLU A 288 -10.10 2.54 28.58
CA GLU A 288 -8.96 2.30 29.47
C GLU A 288 -7.74 3.16 29.11
N CYS A 289 -7.58 3.57 27.85
CA CYS A 289 -6.55 4.52 27.46
C CYS A 289 -6.75 5.90 28.10
N HIS A 290 -7.99 6.42 28.13
CA HIS A 290 -8.29 7.68 28.83
C HIS A 290 -8.00 7.57 30.34
N ALA A 291 -8.13 6.38 30.92
CA ALA A 291 -7.74 6.08 32.30
C ALA A 291 -6.23 5.81 32.49
N GLY A 292 -5.45 5.76 31.40
CA GLY A 292 -4.02 5.45 31.39
C GLY A 292 -3.65 3.97 31.58
N ARG A 293 -4.63 3.07 31.46
CA ARG A 293 -4.49 1.62 31.74
C ARG A 293 -4.37 0.74 30.50
N ALA A 294 -4.51 1.30 29.29
CA ALA A 294 -4.32 0.60 28.03
C ALA A 294 -3.52 1.44 27.02
N PHE A 295 -2.85 0.77 26.08
CA PHE A 295 -2.20 1.45 24.96
C PHE A 295 -3.22 1.85 23.91
N TYR A 296 -3.01 3.01 23.29
CA TYR A 296 -3.79 3.42 22.13
C TYR A 296 -2.87 4.18 21.16
N GLN A 297 -2.33 3.46 20.18
CA GLN A 297 -1.43 4.02 19.16
C GLN A 297 -2.12 3.97 17.80
N TYR A 298 -2.39 5.14 17.19
CA TYR A 298 -3.08 5.24 15.90
C TYR A 298 -2.39 6.19 14.91
N SER A 299 -2.35 5.80 13.62
CA SER A 299 -1.83 6.59 12.48
C SER A 299 -2.97 7.04 11.62
N HIS A 300 -2.59 7.80 10.60
CA HIS A 300 -3.36 7.88 9.38
C HIS A 300 -2.79 6.88 8.35
N LEU A 301 -3.67 6.09 7.75
CA LEU A 301 -3.41 5.23 6.61
C LEU A 301 -3.77 6.01 5.35
N PRO A 302 -2.82 6.36 4.47
CA PRO A 302 -3.11 6.97 3.19
C PRO A 302 -3.73 5.97 2.21
N LYS A 303 -4.80 6.36 1.50
CA LYS A 303 -5.40 5.55 0.43
C LYS A 303 -4.42 5.33 -0.72
N SER A 304 -3.61 6.35 -1.02
CA SER A 304 -2.58 6.32 -2.07
C SER A 304 -1.51 5.25 -1.82
N LEU A 305 -1.17 4.97 -0.56
CA LEU A 305 -0.24 3.89 -0.20
C LEU A 305 -0.76 2.52 -0.64
N LEU A 306 -2.05 2.22 -0.41
CA LEU A 306 -2.64 0.94 -0.81
C LEU A 306 -2.53 0.73 -2.33
N GLY A 307 -2.85 1.75 -3.11
CA GLY A 307 -2.67 1.74 -4.57
C GLY A 307 -1.20 1.62 -5.01
N ALA A 308 -0.28 2.25 -4.28
CA ALA A 308 1.16 2.16 -4.54
C ALA A 308 1.67 0.72 -4.39
N ILE A 309 1.35 0.06 -3.27
CA ILE A 309 1.72 -1.34 -3.03
C ILE A 309 1.15 -2.24 -4.13
N MET A 310 -0.13 -2.07 -4.47
CA MET A 310 -0.77 -2.84 -5.56
C MET A 310 -0.09 -2.67 -6.91
N SER A 311 0.59 -1.55 -7.15
CA SER A 311 1.26 -1.22 -8.40
C SER A 311 2.71 -1.72 -8.45
N ILE A 312 3.44 -1.64 -7.34
CA ILE A 312 4.90 -1.85 -7.34
C ILE A 312 5.35 -3.22 -6.81
N TRP A 313 4.45 -4.00 -6.20
CA TRP A 313 4.82 -5.19 -5.43
C TRP A 313 5.68 -6.24 -6.15
N GLN A 314 5.57 -6.39 -7.47
CA GLN A 314 6.39 -7.33 -8.26
C GLN A 314 7.74 -6.75 -8.66
N GLN A 315 7.76 -5.50 -9.13
CA GLN A 315 8.93 -4.90 -9.78
C GLN A 315 9.86 -4.21 -8.76
N HIS A 316 9.28 -3.68 -7.69
CA HIS A 316 9.98 -2.93 -6.65
C HIS A 316 9.51 -3.39 -5.27
N GLU A 317 9.71 -4.68 -4.98
CA GLU A 317 9.34 -5.26 -3.68
C GLU A 317 10.07 -4.56 -2.52
N GLY A 318 11.33 -4.16 -2.71
CA GLY A 318 12.09 -3.38 -1.73
C GLY A 318 11.42 -2.04 -1.41
N ALA A 319 10.94 -1.32 -2.43
CA ALA A 319 10.17 -0.08 -2.25
C ALA A 319 8.86 -0.32 -1.49
N ALA A 320 8.12 -1.38 -1.83
CA ALA A 320 6.89 -1.74 -1.12
C ALA A 320 7.14 -1.99 0.38
N ARG A 321 8.19 -2.77 0.71
CA ARG A 321 8.59 -3.04 2.11
C ARG A 321 9.00 -1.75 2.83
N MET A 322 9.75 -0.87 2.17
CA MET A 322 10.14 0.45 2.74
C MET A 322 8.92 1.33 3.03
N LEU A 323 7.98 1.47 2.06
CA LEU A 323 6.75 2.25 2.25
C LEU A 323 5.93 1.74 3.43
N LEU A 324 5.73 0.42 3.51
CA LEU A 324 5.00 -0.22 4.61
C LEU A 324 5.70 -0.02 5.95
N TRP A 325 7.02 -0.16 6.01
CA TRP A 325 7.77 0.04 7.26
C TRP A 325 7.77 1.51 7.70
N LEU A 326 7.93 2.43 6.75
CA LEU A 326 7.93 3.88 7.01
C LEU A 326 6.56 4.35 7.51
N LEU A 327 5.44 3.76 7.06
CA LEU A 327 4.09 4.04 7.59
C LEU A 327 4.01 3.95 9.12
N PHE A 328 4.71 2.99 9.73
CA PHE A 328 4.75 2.82 11.19
C PHE A 328 5.80 3.70 11.87
N LYS A 329 6.82 4.13 11.12
CA LYS A 329 7.91 4.93 11.66
C LYS A 329 7.61 6.41 11.68
N THR A 330 7.06 6.99 10.61
CA THR A 330 6.95 8.46 10.38
C THR A 330 6.14 9.28 11.41
N ARG A 331 5.68 8.69 12.52
CA ARG A 331 5.00 9.39 13.62
C ARG A 331 5.85 10.06 14.69
N MET A 332 7.15 9.82 14.71
CA MET A 332 8.04 10.30 15.78
C MET A 332 8.79 11.55 15.32
N GLY A 333 8.11 12.69 15.22
CA GLY A 333 8.71 14.03 15.11
C GLY A 333 9.52 14.35 13.85
N ASP A 334 9.86 15.63 13.69
CA ASP A 334 10.50 16.22 12.49
C ASP A 334 11.93 15.70 12.18
N GLN A 335 12.49 14.75 12.95
CA GLN A 335 13.85 14.21 12.74
C GLN A 335 13.94 12.72 13.06
N GLN A 336 13.56 11.89 12.09
CA GLN A 336 13.77 10.43 12.15
C GLN A 336 15.03 10.03 11.42
N ARG A 337 16.14 10.11 12.14
CA ARG A 337 17.43 9.69 11.60
C ARG A 337 17.44 8.17 11.46
N ILE A 338 17.43 7.71 10.21
CA ILE A 338 17.44 6.29 9.85
C ILE A 338 18.78 6.01 9.14
N MET A 339 19.47 4.95 9.57
CA MET A 339 20.65 4.48 8.86
C MET A 339 20.22 3.87 7.53
N VAL A 340 20.96 4.16 6.45
CA VAL A 340 20.75 3.54 5.14
C VAL A 340 20.76 2.01 5.25
N MET A 341 21.63 1.44 6.08
CA MET A 341 21.68 0.00 6.34
C MET A 341 20.41 -0.57 6.96
N THR A 342 19.76 0.16 7.87
CA THR A 342 18.49 -0.27 8.44
C THR A 342 17.43 -0.37 7.35
N LEU A 343 17.40 0.62 6.46
CA LEU A 343 16.42 0.65 5.37
C LEU A 343 16.70 -0.45 4.32
N MET A 344 17.98 -0.71 3.99
CA MET A 344 18.37 -1.85 3.13
C MET A 344 17.97 -3.20 3.74
N ARG A 345 18.15 -3.39 5.06
CA ARG A 345 17.75 -4.63 5.75
C ARG A 345 16.24 -4.83 5.71
N VAL A 346 15.45 -3.76 5.89
CA VAL A 346 13.99 -3.80 5.74
C VAL A 346 13.59 -4.15 4.31
N ALA A 347 14.24 -3.56 3.30
CA ALA A 347 13.92 -3.79 1.90
C ALA A 347 14.31 -5.21 1.44
N TYR A 348 15.48 -5.70 1.82
CA TYR A 348 16.10 -6.87 1.17
C TYR A 348 16.40 -8.05 2.08
N GLY A 349 16.20 -7.90 3.39
CA GLY A 349 16.55 -8.91 4.39
C GLY A 349 18.00 -8.85 4.84
N GLU A 350 18.26 -9.41 6.01
CA GLU A 350 19.57 -9.42 6.66
C GLU A 350 20.61 -10.21 5.84
N ASP A 351 20.24 -11.39 5.35
CA ASP A 351 21.14 -12.29 4.63
C ASP A 351 21.68 -11.67 3.34
N ARG A 352 20.81 -11.04 2.54
CA ARG A 352 21.20 -10.42 1.28
C ARG A 352 22.13 -9.22 1.50
N VAL A 353 21.86 -8.46 2.56
CA VAL A 353 22.73 -7.35 2.97
C VAL A 353 24.08 -7.88 3.44
N ASN A 354 24.12 -8.96 4.21
CA ASN A 354 25.37 -9.59 4.67
C ASN A 354 26.18 -10.18 3.51
N GLN A 355 25.53 -10.79 2.52
CA GLN A 355 26.19 -11.26 1.29
C GLN A 355 26.84 -10.09 0.52
N ALA A 356 26.16 -8.94 0.43
CA ALA A 356 26.70 -7.74 -0.22
C ALA A 356 27.91 -7.11 0.52
N ILE A 357 28.02 -7.32 1.83
CA ILE A 357 29.22 -6.91 2.58
C ILE A 357 30.43 -7.73 2.10
N SER A 358 30.27 -9.04 1.94
CA SER A 358 31.36 -9.97 1.61
C SER A 358 31.66 -10.06 0.11
N GLN A 359 30.65 -9.92 -0.75
CA GLN A 359 30.75 -10.20 -2.19
C GLN A 359 30.56 -8.94 -3.04
N ARG A 360 31.55 -8.63 -3.88
CA ARG A 360 31.57 -7.40 -4.71
C ARG A 360 30.41 -7.31 -5.71
N GLU A 361 30.04 -8.42 -6.35
CA GLU A 361 28.98 -8.39 -7.38
C GLU A 361 27.59 -8.24 -6.76
N GLU A 362 27.32 -8.94 -5.64
CA GLU A 362 26.07 -8.75 -4.88
C GLU A 362 25.97 -7.33 -4.33
N ARG A 363 27.07 -6.75 -3.89
CA ARG A 363 27.13 -5.32 -3.49
C ARG A 363 26.68 -4.38 -4.61
N LYS A 364 27.19 -4.56 -5.83
CA LYS A 364 26.81 -3.72 -6.99
C LYS A 364 25.35 -3.90 -7.36
N ARG A 365 24.81 -5.12 -7.25
CA ARG A 365 23.40 -5.41 -7.54
C ARG A 365 22.50 -4.77 -6.48
N LEU A 366 22.81 -4.98 -5.20
CA LEU A 366 22.05 -4.43 -4.07
C LEU A 366 21.99 -2.90 -4.11
N LEU A 367 23.12 -2.24 -4.38
CA LEU A 367 23.18 -0.78 -4.46
C LEU A 367 22.31 -0.23 -5.59
N ARG A 368 22.35 -0.84 -6.79
CA ARG A 368 21.50 -0.43 -7.91
C ARG A 368 20.01 -0.60 -7.61
N MET A 369 19.63 -1.72 -6.99
CA MET A 369 18.23 -1.94 -6.58
C MET A 369 17.81 -0.93 -5.51
N PHE A 370 18.66 -0.68 -4.51
CA PHE A 370 18.36 0.27 -3.44
C PHE A 370 18.16 1.69 -3.94
N GLU A 371 19.04 2.17 -4.83
CA GLU A 371 18.90 3.50 -5.41
C GLU A 371 17.62 3.62 -6.24
N SER A 372 17.29 2.59 -7.03
CA SER A 372 16.05 2.52 -7.82
C SER A 372 14.80 2.47 -6.94
N ASP A 373 14.78 1.62 -5.92
CA ASP A 373 13.64 1.49 -5.01
C ASP A 373 13.45 2.75 -4.15
N LEU A 374 14.53 3.45 -3.79
CA LEU A 374 14.44 4.73 -3.09
C LEU A 374 13.87 5.85 -3.98
N GLU A 375 14.13 5.81 -5.30
CA GLU A 375 13.46 6.69 -6.27
C GLU A 375 11.95 6.44 -6.30
N VAL A 376 11.55 5.15 -6.28
CA VAL A 376 10.14 4.77 -6.25
C VAL A 376 9.48 5.25 -4.96
N VAL A 377 10.14 5.10 -3.81
CA VAL A 377 9.65 5.65 -2.52
C VAL A 377 9.43 7.17 -2.60
N ASN A 378 10.38 7.90 -3.20
CA ASN A 378 10.25 9.34 -3.45
C ASN A 378 9.03 9.66 -4.35
N ARG A 379 8.86 8.92 -5.45
CA ARG A 379 7.74 9.11 -6.40
C ARG A 379 6.37 8.88 -5.75
N TYR A 380 6.26 7.98 -4.77
CA TYR A 380 5.03 7.69 -4.03
C TYR A 380 4.82 8.54 -2.77
N GLY A 381 5.60 9.62 -2.61
CA GLY A 381 5.30 10.70 -1.67
C GLY A 381 6.05 10.67 -0.35
N LEU A 382 7.11 9.87 -0.25
CA LEU A 382 8.08 9.92 0.84
C LEU A 382 9.44 10.38 0.29
N LYS A 383 9.66 11.70 0.25
CA LYS A 383 10.90 12.27 -0.27
C LYS A 383 12.01 12.21 0.78
N PRO A 384 13.11 11.46 0.58
CA PRO A 384 14.16 11.36 1.58
C PRO A 384 14.95 12.68 1.69
N ILE A 385 15.22 13.10 2.93
CA ILE A 385 16.15 14.18 3.24
C ILE A 385 17.47 13.55 3.68
N PHE A 386 18.49 13.63 2.84
CA PHE A 386 19.81 13.05 3.11
C PHE A 386 20.60 13.89 4.13
N ASP A 387 21.30 13.23 5.04
CA ASP A 387 22.21 13.91 5.96
C ASP A 387 23.43 14.42 5.19
N PRO A 388 23.67 15.74 5.10
CA PRO A 388 24.76 16.28 4.30
C PRO A 388 26.15 15.83 4.77
N VAL A 389 26.28 15.40 6.04
CA VAL A 389 27.57 14.95 6.60
C VAL A 389 27.82 13.47 6.32
N SER A 390 26.85 12.61 6.63
CA SER A 390 27.03 11.15 6.49
C SER A 390 26.59 10.60 5.14
N TYR A 391 25.74 11.33 4.41
CA TYR A 391 25.22 10.99 3.10
C TYR A 391 25.44 12.16 2.10
N PRO A 392 26.71 12.56 1.85
CA PRO A 392 27.00 13.70 0.99
C PRO A 392 26.69 13.40 -0.49
N THR A 393 26.60 14.46 -1.30
CA THR A 393 26.17 14.45 -2.69
C THR A 393 26.90 13.43 -3.56
N GLU A 394 28.19 13.16 -3.33
CA GLU A 394 29.02 12.29 -4.17
C GLU A 394 28.59 10.81 -4.09
N ILE A 395 27.94 10.41 -2.99
CA ILE A 395 27.45 9.04 -2.80
C ILE A 395 25.93 8.91 -2.93
N GLN A 396 25.20 10.03 -3.12
CA GLN A 396 23.75 10.04 -3.32
C GLN A 396 23.34 9.40 -4.66
N PRO A 397 22.08 8.92 -4.76
CA PRO A 397 21.55 8.37 -6.00
C PRO A 397 21.53 9.41 -7.12
N LEU A 398 21.74 8.99 -8.37
CA LEU A 398 21.78 9.90 -9.52
C LEU A 398 20.49 10.71 -9.66
N TRP A 399 19.32 10.08 -9.50
CA TRP A 399 18.03 10.76 -9.60
C TRP A 399 17.87 11.90 -8.58
N SER A 400 18.51 11.81 -7.41
CA SER A 400 18.46 12.88 -6.41
C SER A 400 19.31 14.06 -6.85
N LYS A 401 20.50 13.79 -7.40
CA LYS A 401 21.41 14.84 -7.89
C LYS A 401 20.84 15.56 -9.12
N LEU A 402 20.06 14.84 -9.94
CA LEU A 402 19.37 15.42 -11.10
C LEU A 402 18.19 16.33 -10.71
N ALA A 403 17.64 16.20 -9.50
CA ALA A 403 16.50 17.02 -9.06
C ALA A 403 16.86 18.50 -8.87
N ASP A 404 18.14 18.82 -8.72
CA ASP A 404 18.64 20.19 -8.57
C ASP A 404 18.94 20.86 -9.94
N ILE A 405 18.70 20.16 -11.06
CA ILE A 405 18.84 20.74 -12.40
C ILE A 405 17.71 21.74 -12.64
N PRO A 406 18.00 23.00 -13.03
CA PRO A 406 16.98 23.98 -13.37
C PRO A 406 16.08 23.51 -14.52
N ASP A 407 14.76 23.74 -14.41
CA ASP A 407 13.82 23.46 -15.50
C ASP A 407 13.97 24.45 -16.69
N ASP A 408 14.63 25.59 -16.45
CA ASP A 408 14.90 26.58 -17.49
C ASP A 408 16.06 26.16 -18.38
N ALA A 409 15.87 26.22 -19.70
CA ALA A 409 16.83 25.71 -20.68
C ALA A 409 18.18 26.45 -20.67
N GLU A 410 18.17 27.76 -20.37
CA GLU A 410 19.38 28.58 -20.33
C GLU A 410 20.16 28.29 -19.04
N ALA A 411 19.46 28.23 -17.91
CA ALA A 411 20.04 27.83 -16.62
C ALA A 411 20.53 26.36 -16.60
N ALA A 412 19.83 25.45 -17.27
CA ALA A 412 20.25 24.06 -17.43
C ALA A 412 21.49 23.95 -18.32
N LEU A 413 21.57 24.74 -19.39
CA LEU A 413 22.75 24.79 -20.26
C LEU A 413 23.97 25.29 -19.48
N ASP A 414 23.82 26.37 -18.72
CA ASP A 414 24.87 26.90 -17.84
C ASP A 414 25.30 25.86 -16.79
N PHE A 415 24.34 25.13 -16.21
CA PHE A 415 24.63 24.03 -15.29
C PHE A 415 25.51 22.96 -15.96
N TRP A 416 25.15 22.49 -17.16
CA TRP A 416 25.92 21.44 -17.85
C TRP A 416 27.29 21.92 -18.35
N ILE A 417 27.41 23.19 -18.77
CA ILE A 417 28.70 23.80 -19.12
C ILE A 417 29.63 23.81 -17.91
N ASN A 418 29.11 24.23 -16.75
CA ASN A 418 29.86 24.26 -15.50
C ASN A 418 30.22 22.84 -15.04
N ASP A 419 29.28 21.90 -15.05
CA ASP A 419 29.53 20.49 -14.68
C ASP A 419 30.60 19.84 -15.57
N GLY A 420 30.53 20.05 -16.89
CA GLY A 420 31.50 19.51 -17.84
C GLY A 420 32.92 20.07 -17.67
N SER A 421 33.03 21.28 -17.09
CA SER A 421 34.29 21.96 -16.79
C SER A 421 34.89 21.63 -15.42
N CYS A 422 34.12 20.96 -14.54
CA CYS A 422 34.58 20.54 -13.22
C CYS A 422 35.40 19.24 -13.28
N ASN A 423 36.29 19.04 -12.29
CA ASN A 423 37.06 17.80 -12.11
C ASN A 423 36.24 16.61 -11.61
N LEU A 424 35.02 16.86 -11.12
CA LEU A 424 34.05 15.89 -10.62
C LEU A 424 32.70 16.22 -11.25
N ARG A 425 32.29 15.42 -12.23
CA ARG A 425 31.03 15.58 -12.95
C ARG A 425 29.89 14.88 -12.24
N LEU A 426 28.67 15.35 -12.47
CA LEU A 426 27.44 14.77 -11.93
C LEU A 426 27.32 13.27 -12.21
N THR A 427 27.72 12.86 -13.42
CA THR A 427 27.64 11.49 -13.93
C THR A 427 28.88 10.63 -13.65
N ASP A 428 29.88 11.16 -12.94
CA ASP A 428 31.09 10.40 -12.64
C ASP A 428 30.81 9.20 -11.74
N VAL A 429 31.72 8.23 -11.80
CA VAL A 429 31.67 7.04 -10.96
C VAL A 429 31.82 7.46 -9.50
N GLY A 430 30.95 6.93 -8.63
CA GLY A 430 31.00 7.22 -7.20
C GLY A 430 32.38 6.93 -6.56
N PRO A 431 32.72 7.61 -5.45
CA PRO A 431 34.05 7.55 -4.86
C PRO A 431 34.46 6.15 -4.41
N ARG A 432 35.77 5.89 -4.34
CA ARG A 432 36.29 4.65 -3.73
C ARG A 432 35.78 4.56 -2.29
N GLY A 433 35.28 3.38 -1.92
CA GLY A 433 34.70 3.18 -0.59
C GLY A 433 33.25 3.67 -0.45
N LYS A 434 32.56 4.08 -1.54
CA LYS A 434 31.13 4.47 -1.52
C LYS A 434 30.26 3.55 -0.66
N TRP A 435 30.46 2.23 -0.75
CA TRP A 435 29.73 1.26 0.09
C TRP A 435 29.94 1.48 1.59
N GLN A 436 31.18 1.66 2.03
CA GLN A 436 31.52 1.89 3.44
C GLN A 436 30.97 3.23 3.95
N MET A 437 30.90 4.23 3.07
CA MET A 437 30.25 5.50 3.40
C MET A 437 28.74 5.30 3.53
N LEU A 438 28.09 4.65 2.56
CA LEU A 438 26.67 4.32 2.59
C LEU A 438 26.28 3.46 3.80
N THR A 439 27.13 2.54 4.24
CA THR A 439 26.83 1.73 5.43
C THR A 439 26.66 2.58 6.69
N ASN A 440 27.31 3.75 6.73
CA ASN A 440 27.26 4.70 7.84
C ASN A 440 26.38 5.93 7.54
N ALA A 441 25.84 6.02 6.34
CA ALA A 441 25.03 7.13 5.87
C ALA A 441 23.66 7.14 6.54
N ARG A 442 23.11 8.35 6.71
CA ARG A 442 21.81 8.58 7.35
C ARG A 442 20.87 9.34 6.42
N ILE A 443 19.59 8.97 6.51
CA ILE A 443 18.47 9.77 6.03
C ILE A 443 17.91 10.47 7.27
N LEU A 444 17.85 11.80 7.27
CA LEU A 444 17.44 12.60 8.42
C LEU A 444 15.94 12.53 8.71
N SER A 445 15.14 12.49 7.64
CA SER A 445 13.69 12.41 7.67
C SER A 445 13.16 12.16 6.26
N PHE A 446 11.85 11.98 6.14
CA PHE A 446 11.13 11.97 4.87
C PHE A 446 10.15 13.13 4.84
N GLU A 447 10.23 13.96 3.81
CA GLU A 447 9.22 14.97 3.53
C GLU A 447 7.97 14.26 2.98
N LEU A 448 6.85 14.44 3.68
CA LEU A 448 5.57 13.81 3.37
C LEU A 448 4.79 14.70 2.40
N LEU A 449 4.29 14.13 1.29
CA LEU A 449 3.31 14.82 0.43
C LEU A 449 1.93 14.85 1.10
N ALA A 450 1.04 15.74 0.64
CA ALA A 450 -0.24 16.09 1.29
C ALA A 450 -1.11 14.89 1.73
N ASP A 451 -1.12 13.78 0.99
CA ASP A 451 -1.92 12.59 1.32
C ASP A 451 -1.35 11.76 2.48
N TRP A 452 -0.04 11.88 2.73
CA TRP A 452 0.67 11.30 3.87
C TRP A 452 0.72 12.25 5.07
N GLU A 453 0.48 13.55 4.86
CA GLU A 453 0.46 14.56 5.91
C GLU A 453 -0.81 14.45 6.77
N GLN A 454 -0.67 14.68 8.08
CA GLN A 454 -1.82 14.71 8.99
C GLN A 454 -2.64 15.99 8.77
N PRO A 455 -3.99 15.93 8.80
CA PRO A 455 -4.83 17.13 8.71
C PRO A 455 -4.50 18.19 9.77
N ALA A 456 -4.04 17.75 10.96
CA ALA A 456 -3.61 18.63 12.05
C ALA A 456 -2.26 19.32 11.77
N GLU A 457 -1.31 18.64 11.12
CA GLU A 457 -0.01 19.18 10.69
C GLU A 457 -0.19 20.22 9.57
N LEU A 458 -1.05 19.94 8.58
CA LEU A 458 -1.47 20.90 7.55
C LEU A 458 -2.04 22.19 8.17
N SER A 459 -2.89 22.05 9.19
CA SER A 459 -3.48 23.17 9.92
C SER A 459 -2.43 23.94 10.74
N ARG A 460 -1.43 23.25 11.31
CA ARG A 460 -0.35 23.84 12.10
C ARG A 460 0.69 24.56 11.22
N LYS A 461 1.02 24.02 10.04
CA LYS A 461 1.87 24.67 9.03
C LYS A 461 1.18 25.90 8.44
N LYS A 462 -0.13 25.84 8.12
CA LYS A 462 -0.92 27.02 7.71
C LYS A 462 -0.87 28.13 8.77
N ARG A 463 -1.09 27.80 10.05
CA ARG A 463 -0.98 28.75 11.17
C ARG A 463 0.44 29.30 11.39
N LYS A 464 1.49 28.51 11.12
CA LYS A 464 2.89 28.97 11.16
C LYS A 464 3.21 29.91 9.99
N PHE A 465 2.69 29.63 8.80
CA PHE A 465 2.87 30.43 7.59
C PHE A 465 2.12 31.78 7.69
N GLU A 466 0.91 31.78 8.25
CA GLU A 466 0.16 33.01 8.56
C GLU A 466 0.84 33.85 9.66
N ARG A 467 1.46 33.20 10.65
CA ARG A 467 2.25 33.89 11.70
C ARG A 467 3.58 34.44 11.18
N SER A 468 4.24 33.77 10.23
CA SER A 468 5.51 34.27 9.64
C SER A 468 5.27 35.43 8.65
N GLN A 469 4.14 35.46 7.95
CA GLN A 469 3.73 36.63 7.17
C GLN A 469 3.38 37.86 8.04
N ASN A 470 2.79 37.65 9.23
CA ASN A 470 2.47 38.74 10.16
C ASN A 470 3.66 39.23 11.01
N GLN A 471 4.76 38.48 11.11
CA GLN A 471 6.00 38.94 11.76
C GLN A 471 6.97 39.62 10.79
N SER A 472 6.97 39.24 9.51
CA SER A 472 7.81 39.89 8.48
C SER A 472 7.29 41.27 8.02
N THR A 473 6.05 41.63 8.36
CA THR A 473 5.45 42.95 8.07
C THR A 473 5.75 44.02 9.11
N LYS A 474 6.42 43.72 10.24
CA LYS A 474 6.73 44.70 11.31
C LYS A 474 8.19 45.17 11.39
N GLN A 475 9.08 44.72 10.51
CA GLN A 475 10.52 45.08 10.57
C GLN A 475 11.14 45.64 9.28
N ARG A 476 10.35 46.05 8.29
CA ARG A 476 10.89 46.77 7.11
C ARG A 476 10.09 48.01 6.77
N SER A 477 10.16 49.03 7.61
CA SER A 477 9.77 50.41 7.28
C SER A 477 10.99 51.33 7.31
N SER A 478 11.92 51.14 6.37
CA SER A 478 12.83 52.20 5.91
C SER A 478 13.65 51.74 4.69
N SER A 479 13.08 51.84 3.50
CA SER A 479 13.86 52.14 2.29
C SER A 479 12.89 52.47 1.16
N LYS A 480 12.92 53.74 0.74
CA LYS A 480 12.32 54.21 -0.51
C LYS A 480 12.91 53.39 -1.66
N LYS A 481 12.08 52.59 -2.34
CA LYS A 481 12.34 52.16 -3.71
C LYS A 481 11.06 52.26 -4.54
N VAL A 482 11.18 53.12 -5.54
CA VAL A 482 10.45 53.31 -6.79
C VAL A 482 9.47 52.17 -7.13
N GLN A 483 8.21 52.55 -7.34
CA GLN A 483 7.16 51.71 -7.89
C GLN A 483 7.43 51.41 -9.37
N THR A 484 7.61 50.13 -9.68
CA THR A 484 7.35 49.57 -11.01
C THR A 484 6.46 48.35 -10.81
N ALA A 485 5.27 48.39 -11.40
CA ALA A 485 4.25 47.38 -11.24
C ALA A 485 4.70 46.04 -11.87
N ASN A 486 4.95 45.02 -11.04
CA ASN A 486 5.11 43.64 -11.51
C ASN A 486 3.73 43.09 -11.88
N GLN A 487 3.44 42.99 -13.19
CA GLN A 487 2.21 42.36 -13.70
C GLN A 487 2.27 40.83 -13.51
N SER A 488 1.56 40.32 -12.50
CA SER A 488 1.43 38.88 -12.18
C SER A 488 0.99 38.04 -13.39
N LEU A 489 1.76 37.02 -13.76
CA LEU A 489 1.48 36.05 -14.84
C LEU A 489 0.07 35.44 -14.71
N LEU A 490 -0.63 35.23 -15.84
CA LEU A 490 -1.96 34.60 -15.83
C LEU A 490 -1.82 33.08 -15.64
N SER A 491 -2.63 32.50 -14.75
CA SER A 491 -2.73 31.04 -14.61
C SER A 491 -3.46 30.41 -15.80
N GLY A 492 -3.25 29.11 -16.04
CA GLY A 492 -3.95 28.36 -17.10
C GLY A 492 -5.48 28.42 -16.96
N GLU A 493 -5.98 28.37 -15.72
CA GLU A 493 -7.41 28.54 -15.42
C GLU A 493 -7.94 29.94 -15.73
N GLN A 494 -7.14 30.99 -15.44
CA GLN A 494 -7.47 32.38 -15.77
C GLN A 494 -7.52 32.60 -17.29
N ILE A 495 -6.57 32.03 -18.03
CA ILE A 495 -6.55 32.07 -19.50
C ILE A 495 -7.80 31.37 -20.05
N ALA A 496 -8.15 30.20 -19.52
CA ALA A 496 -9.33 29.45 -19.97
C ALA A 496 -10.65 30.18 -19.66
N THR A 497 -10.75 30.85 -18.51
CA THR A 497 -11.95 31.64 -18.14
C THR A 497 -12.07 32.89 -18.99
N LEU A 498 -11.00 33.67 -19.14
CA LEU A 498 -10.98 34.86 -20.01
C LEU A 498 -11.32 34.52 -21.46
N ARG A 499 -10.75 33.42 -21.97
CA ARG A 499 -11.04 32.93 -23.33
C ARG A 499 -12.52 32.57 -23.50
N LYS A 500 -13.10 31.85 -22.53
CA LYS A 500 -14.52 31.47 -22.54
C LYS A 500 -15.43 32.70 -22.43
N ASN A 501 -15.06 33.69 -21.62
CA ASN A 501 -15.81 34.94 -21.49
C ASN A 501 -15.83 35.74 -22.80
N LEU A 502 -14.76 35.68 -23.60
CA LEU A 502 -14.68 36.28 -24.94
C LEU A 502 -15.28 35.40 -26.05
N GLN A 503 -15.83 34.23 -25.72
CA GLN A 503 -16.41 33.27 -26.66
C GLN A 503 -15.47 32.85 -27.81
N ILE A 504 -14.14 32.91 -27.62
CA ILE A 504 -13.18 32.48 -28.62
C ILE A 504 -12.75 31.03 -28.41
N SER A 505 -12.56 30.28 -29.50
CA SER A 505 -12.08 28.90 -29.42
C SER A 505 -10.59 28.83 -29.08
N GLN A 506 -10.12 27.68 -28.58
CA GLN A 506 -8.68 27.47 -28.36
C GLN A 506 -7.87 27.63 -29.66
N ARG A 507 -8.46 27.25 -30.81
CA ARG A 507 -7.84 27.42 -32.13
C ARG A 507 -7.70 28.89 -32.51
N THR A 508 -8.74 29.68 -32.28
CA THR A 508 -8.75 31.12 -32.55
C THR A 508 -7.74 31.88 -31.69
N LEU A 509 -7.61 31.50 -30.41
CA LEU A 509 -6.58 32.08 -29.53
C LEU A 509 -5.17 31.70 -30.00
N ALA A 510 -4.98 30.44 -30.41
CA ALA A 510 -3.70 29.95 -30.93
C ALA A 510 -3.28 30.67 -32.21
N GLU A 511 -4.22 30.91 -33.14
CA GLU A 511 -3.99 31.68 -34.37
C GLU A 511 -3.55 33.13 -34.08
N LYS A 512 -4.18 33.79 -33.09
CA LYS A 512 -3.83 35.16 -32.69
C LYS A 512 -2.42 35.31 -32.12
N ILE A 513 -1.86 34.27 -31.50
CA ILE A 513 -0.53 34.30 -30.87
C ILE A 513 0.52 33.49 -31.63
N GLY A 514 0.19 32.95 -32.81
CA GLY A 514 1.10 32.17 -33.65
C GLY A 514 1.51 30.82 -33.05
N LYS A 515 0.60 30.14 -32.32
CA LYS A 515 0.82 28.82 -31.70
C LYS A 515 -0.16 27.77 -32.21
N SER A 516 0.05 26.51 -31.83
CA SER A 516 -0.89 25.42 -32.13
C SER A 516 -2.04 25.36 -31.11
N GLN A 517 -3.19 24.83 -31.53
CA GLN A 517 -4.33 24.61 -30.64
C GLN A 517 -3.99 23.64 -29.48
N SER A 518 -3.12 22.65 -29.72
CA SER A 518 -2.62 21.75 -28.68
C SER A 518 -1.81 22.47 -27.61
N TRP A 519 -1.02 23.47 -28.00
CA TRP A 519 -0.21 24.28 -27.09
C TRP A 519 -1.09 25.08 -26.12
N ILE A 520 -2.15 25.76 -26.61
CA ILE A 520 -3.12 26.46 -25.75
C ILE A 520 -3.79 25.50 -24.77
N ARG A 521 -4.20 24.32 -25.25
CA ARG A 521 -4.85 23.30 -24.40
C ARG A 521 -3.92 22.84 -23.27
N ASP A 522 -2.64 22.66 -23.55
CA ASP A 522 -1.68 22.20 -22.54
C ASP A 522 -1.34 23.31 -21.52
N VAL A 523 -1.34 24.58 -21.93
CA VAL A 523 -1.24 25.74 -21.02
C VAL A 523 -2.50 25.88 -20.15
N GLU A 524 -3.70 25.77 -20.72
CA GLU A 524 -4.98 25.87 -19.98
C GLU A 524 -5.13 24.74 -18.94
N ASN A 525 -4.63 23.55 -19.26
CA ASN A 525 -4.67 22.39 -18.35
C ASN A 525 -3.49 22.35 -17.36
N GLY A 526 -2.65 23.39 -17.33
CA GLY A 526 -1.54 23.49 -16.39
C GLY A 526 -0.42 22.46 -16.60
N ARG A 527 -0.30 21.88 -17.81
CA ARG A 527 0.77 20.92 -18.14
C ARG A 527 2.14 21.59 -18.26
N PHE A 528 2.16 22.88 -18.60
CA PHE A 528 3.33 23.75 -18.50
C PHE A 528 2.88 25.23 -18.45
N GLN A 529 3.76 26.13 -18.00
CA GLN A 529 3.50 27.58 -18.00
C GLN A 529 4.08 28.24 -19.26
N ALA A 530 3.30 29.12 -19.88
CA ALA A 530 3.77 29.98 -20.97
C ALA A 530 4.84 30.98 -20.48
N LYS A 531 5.88 31.23 -21.29
CA LYS A 531 6.96 32.18 -20.98
C LYS A 531 6.43 33.61 -20.86
N GLN A 532 7.19 34.53 -20.24
CA GLN A 532 6.76 35.94 -20.08
C GLN A 532 6.40 36.62 -21.40
N SER A 533 7.17 36.39 -22.47
CA SER A 533 6.87 36.92 -23.82
C SER A 533 5.57 36.35 -24.39
N GLU A 534 5.29 35.07 -24.15
CA GLU A 534 4.07 34.40 -24.59
C GLU A 534 2.85 34.82 -23.76
N GLN A 535 3.05 35.08 -22.46
CA GLN A 535 2.04 35.62 -21.56
C GLN A 535 1.61 37.04 -21.94
N GLN A 536 2.53 37.86 -22.44
CA GLN A 536 2.21 39.17 -23.02
C GLN A 536 1.34 39.02 -24.27
N LEU A 537 1.69 38.09 -25.18
CA LEU A 537 0.88 37.81 -26.37
C LEU A 537 -0.52 37.28 -26.02
N ILE A 538 -0.61 36.41 -25.00
CA ILE A 538 -1.89 35.89 -24.50
C ILE A 538 -2.74 37.02 -23.92
N ARG A 539 -2.16 37.91 -23.10
CA ARG A 539 -2.85 39.09 -22.57
C ARG A 539 -3.36 39.99 -23.69
N GLN A 540 -2.51 40.32 -24.65
CA GLN A 540 -2.89 41.14 -25.81
C GLN A 540 -4.03 40.48 -26.62
N ALA A 541 -3.96 39.16 -26.85
CA ALA A 541 -5.00 38.43 -27.58
C ALA A 541 -6.33 38.31 -26.80
N LEU A 542 -6.28 38.40 -25.47
CA LEU A 542 -7.42 38.39 -24.55
C LEU A 542 -7.87 39.82 -24.14
N GLY A 543 -7.26 40.87 -24.69
CA GLY A 543 -7.64 42.27 -24.42
C GLY A 543 -7.26 42.78 -23.02
N LEU A 544 -6.15 42.28 -22.45
CA LEU A 544 -5.59 42.67 -21.16
C LEU A 544 -4.31 43.49 -21.26
#